data_AF-A0A517R8E1-F1
#
_entry.id   AF-A0A517R8E1-F1
#
_cell.length_a   1.000
_cell.length_b   1.000
_cell.length_c   1.000
_cell.angle_alpha   90.00
_cell.angle_beta   90.00
_cell.angle_gamma   90.00
#
_symmetry.space_group_name_H-M   'P 1'
#
loop_
_entity.id
_entity.type
_entity.pdbx_description
1 polymer ?
#
loop_
_entity_poly.entity_id
_entity_poly.type
_entity_poly.pdbx_seq_one_letter_code
_entity_poly.pdbx_strand_id
1 'polypeptide(L)'
;MIRVLALLLQNQILRDQLRSNVSAFITKQGLSDEEAKIIASLDCDQLDRQAEALLSKRRSQVAHIIPQTWSSLGRDAINQFQEYVEHAKWPETHHKHELDAQQFCKFLKQRRVQGYLKSEHNWLNFRIHNCWFRIHWVTDLVINNQRFRGIQVFGRNSSGVPVRRAIFLRRTDEDH
;
A
#
# COMPACT_ATOMS: atom_id res chain seq x y z
N MET A 1 -11.24 0.31 23.73
CA MET A 1 -10.66 1.66 23.62
C MET A 1 -9.64 1.75 22.48
N ILE A 2 -8.58 0.92 22.50
CA ILE A 2 -7.52 0.89 21.46
C ILE A 2 -8.08 0.72 20.04
N ARG A 3 -9.13 -0.10 19.89
CA ARG A 3 -9.76 -0.39 18.59
C ARG A 3 -10.41 0.85 17.95
N VAL A 4 -11.11 1.68 18.72
CA VAL A 4 -11.81 2.86 18.17
C VAL A 4 -10.83 3.98 17.83
N LEU A 5 -9.81 4.19 18.66
CA LEU A 5 -8.73 5.12 18.34
C LEU A 5 -7.98 4.69 17.07
N ALA A 6 -7.67 3.40 16.93
CA ALA A 6 -7.04 2.86 15.72
C ALA A 6 -7.93 3.07 14.48
N LEU A 7 -9.25 2.89 14.60
CA LEU A 7 -10.21 3.16 13.52
C LEU A 7 -10.24 4.64 13.13
N LEU A 8 -10.25 5.56 14.10
CA LEU A 8 -10.21 7.01 13.86
C LEU A 8 -8.92 7.43 13.13
N LEU A 9 -7.77 6.89 13.54
CA LEU A 9 -6.49 7.19 12.90
C LEU A 9 -6.40 6.67 11.46
N GLN A 10 -7.19 5.65 11.11
CA GLN A 10 -7.19 5.03 9.78
C GLN A 10 -8.27 5.58 8.85
N ASN A 11 -9.34 6.18 9.38
CA ASN A 11 -10.53 6.50 8.60
C ASN A 11 -10.96 7.97 8.81
N GLN A 12 -10.81 8.78 7.75
CA GLN A 12 -11.18 10.18 7.76
C GLN A 12 -12.69 10.38 7.98
N ILE A 13 -13.54 9.57 7.37
CA ILE A 13 -15.00 9.65 7.53
C ILE A 13 -15.39 9.46 9.00
N LEU A 14 -14.70 8.58 9.74
CA LEU A 14 -14.95 8.40 11.17
C LEU A 14 -14.50 9.61 11.99
N ARG A 15 -13.41 10.28 11.61
CA ARG A 15 -12.98 11.54 12.26
C ARG A 15 -13.96 12.68 11.99
N ASP A 16 -14.46 12.78 10.76
CA ASP A 16 -15.48 13.76 10.40
C ASP A 16 -16.80 13.51 11.16
N GLN A 17 -17.21 12.24 11.31
CA GLN A 17 -18.35 11.86 12.15
C GLN A 17 -18.14 12.22 13.62
N LEU A 18 -16.95 11.99 14.18
CA LEU A 18 -16.61 12.38 15.54
C LEU A 18 -16.68 13.91 15.71
N ARG A 19 -16.08 14.67 14.79
CA ARG A 19 -16.03 16.14 14.81
C ARG A 19 -17.43 16.78 14.70
N SER A 20 -18.29 16.21 13.85
CA SER A 20 -19.63 16.74 13.61
C SER A 20 -20.62 16.44 14.74
N ASN A 21 -20.58 15.24 15.32
CA ASN A 21 -21.45 14.88 16.43
C ASN A 21 -20.86 13.74 17.28
N VAL A 22 -20.14 14.14 18.33
CA VAL A 22 -19.49 13.22 19.28
C VAL A 22 -20.48 12.26 19.93
N SER A 23 -21.65 12.73 20.38
CA SER A 23 -22.65 11.89 21.05
C SER A 23 -23.20 10.82 20.12
N ALA A 24 -23.57 11.19 18.89
CA ALA A 24 -24.05 10.24 17.89
C ALA A 24 -22.95 9.23 17.50
N PHE A 25 -21.69 9.66 17.41
CA PHE A 25 -20.56 8.77 17.16
C PHE A 25 -20.40 7.74 18.30
N ILE A 26 -20.40 8.18 19.55
CA ILE A 26 -20.26 7.31 20.74
C ILE A 26 -21.37 6.25 20.77
N THR A 27 -22.62 6.66 20.59
CA THR A 27 -23.77 5.74 20.54
C THR A 27 -23.64 4.75 19.39
N LYS A 28 -23.25 5.20 18.20
CA LYS A 28 -23.10 4.36 17.01
C LYS A 28 -21.97 3.34 17.16
N GLN A 29 -20.88 3.69 17.85
CA GLN A 29 -19.77 2.78 18.11
C GLN A 29 -20.00 1.86 19.33
N GLY A 30 -21.08 2.05 20.09
CA GLY A 30 -21.43 1.20 21.24
C GLY A 30 -20.39 1.25 22.36
N LEU A 31 -19.83 2.44 22.61
CA LEU A 31 -18.75 2.62 23.59
C LEU A 31 -19.27 2.57 25.03
N SER A 32 -18.45 2.05 25.94
CA SER A 32 -18.74 2.14 27.39
C SER A 32 -18.63 3.59 27.88
N ASP A 33 -19.19 3.89 29.06
CA ASP A 33 -19.12 5.24 29.64
C ASP A 33 -17.69 5.75 29.84
N GLU A 34 -16.76 4.85 30.17
CA GLU A 34 -15.34 5.19 30.32
C GLU A 34 -14.70 5.52 28.96
N GLU A 35 -15.00 4.72 27.93
CA GLU A 35 -14.52 4.96 26.57
C GLU A 35 -15.14 6.24 25.97
N ALA A 36 -16.42 6.49 26.25
CA ALA A 36 -17.15 7.66 25.82
C ALA A 36 -16.51 8.94 26.36
N LYS A 37 -16.14 8.98 27.65
CA LYS A 37 -15.45 10.13 28.27
C LYS A 37 -14.12 10.42 27.59
N ILE A 38 -13.35 9.38 27.27
CA ILE A 38 -12.05 9.53 26.60
C ILE A 38 -12.23 10.00 25.17
N ILE A 39 -13.14 9.40 24.40
CA ILE A 39 -13.41 9.82 23.01
C ILE A 39 -13.92 11.26 22.97
N ALA A 40 -14.77 11.66 23.93
CA ALA A 40 -15.27 13.02 24.01
C ALA A 40 -14.21 14.05 24.41
N SER A 41 -13.11 13.63 25.05
CA SER A 41 -11.99 14.52 25.40
C SER A 41 -10.89 14.57 24.33
N LEU A 42 -11.04 13.88 23.19
CA LEU A 42 -10.04 13.90 22.13
C LEU A 42 -10.04 15.24 21.39
N ASP A 43 -8.86 15.82 21.25
CA ASP A 43 -8.61 16.92 20.32
C ASP A 43 -8.61 16.38 18.88
N CYS A 44 -9.61 16.77 18.09
CA CYS A 44 -9.75 16.37 16.69
C CYS A 44 -8.58 16.84 15.82
N ASP A 45 -7.97 17.98 16.13
CA ASP A 45 -6.84 18.50 15.35
C ASP A 45 -5.55 17.76 15.69
N GLN A 46 -5.42 17.28 16.93
CA GLN A 46 -4.35 16.34 17.30
C GLN A 46 -4.56 14.97 16.62
N LEU A 47 -5.79 14.47 16.55
CA LEU A 47 -6.11 13.23 15.84
C LEU A 47 -5.78 13.31 14.35
N ASP A 48 -6.10 14.42 13.69
CA ASP A 48 -5.79 14.61 12.27
C ASP A 48 -4.28 14.61 12.02
N ARG A 49 -3.50 15.32 12.85
CA ARG A 49 -2.03 15.31 12.75
C ARG A 49 -1.44 13.92 12.94
N GLN A 50 -1.98 13.13 13.89
CA GLN A 50 -1.54 11.75 14.10
C GLN A 50 -1.89 10.84 12.93
N ALA A 51 -3.11 10.98 12.38
CA ALA A 51 -3.54 10.22 11.21
C ALA A 51 -2.67 10.55 9.98
N GLU A 52 -2.38 11.82 9.74
CA GLU A 52 -1.52 12.26 8.65
C GLU A 52 -0.10 11.70 8.78
N ALA A 53 0.49 11.74 9.98
CA ALA A 53 1.80 11.16 10.24
C ALA A 53 1.83 9.65 9.95
N LEU A 54 0.78 8.92 10.33
CA LEU A 54 0.64 7.50 10.05
C LEU A 54 0.49 7.21 8.56
N LEU A 55 -0.34 7.96 7.85
CA LEU A 55 -0.52 7.84 6.40
C LEU A 55 0.78 8.15 5.65
N SER A 56 1.49 9.20 6.06
CA SER A 56 2.79 9.56 5.49
C SER A 56 3.82 8.44 5.69
N LYS A 57 3.87 7.85 6.89
CA LYS A 57 4.75 6.70 7.17
C LYS A 57 4.38 5.49 6.31
N ARG A 58 3.09 5.16 6.23
CA ARG A 58 2.56 4.06 5.41
C ARG A 58 2.97 4.22 3.95
N ARG A 59 2.74 5.42 3.40
CA ARG A 59 3.12 5.82 2.04
C ARG A 59 4.61 5.63 1.80
N SER A 60 5.46 6.14 2.69
CA SER A 60 6.92 6.02 2.56
C SER A 60 7.39 4.56 2.56
N GLN A 61 6.75 3.69 3.37
CA GLN A 61 7.06 2.26 3.36
C GLN A 61 6.66 1.59 2.04
N VAL A 62 5.46 1.90 1.51
CA VAL A 62 5.01 1.37 0.23
C VAL A 62 5.93 1.85 -0.91
N ALA A 63 6.25 3.14 -0.96
CA ALA A 63 7.19 3.71 -1.94
C ALA A 63 8.57 3.04 -1.89
N HIS A 64 9.05 2.69 -0.69
CA HIS A 64 10.32 1.98 -0.53
C HIS A 64 10.28 0.52 -1.01
N ILE A 65 9.13 -0.15 -0.89
CA ILE A 65 8.96 -1.57 -1.26
C ILE A 65 8.75 -1.74 -2.78
N ILE A 66 8.04 -0.80 -3.42
CA ILE A 66 7.75 -0.80 -4.87
C ILE A 66 8.29 0.47 -5.56
N PRO A 67 9.60 0.75 -5.47
CA PRO A 67 10.18 2.01 -5.93
C PRO A 67 10.02 2.25 -7.42
N GLN A 68 10.05 1.20 -8.26
CA GLN A 68 9.94 1.37 -9.71
C GLN A 68 8.52 1.79 -10.09
N THR A 69 7.51 1.13 -9.52
CA THR A 69 6.10 1.48 -9.70
C THR A 69 5.83 2.87 -9.15
N TRP A 70 6.33 3.18 -7.95
CA TRP A 70 6.16 4.49 -7.33
C TRP A 70 6.73 5.62 -8.20
N SER A 71 7.97 5.45 -8.69
CA SER A 71 8.60 6.40 -9.61
C SER A 71 7.86 6.53 -10.93
N SER A 72 7.36 5.42 -11.47
CA SER A 72 6.65 5.33 -12.75
C SER A 72 5.24 5.97 -12.70
N LEU A 73 4.62 6.02 -11.52
CA LEU A 73 3.39 6.80 -11.27
C LEU A 73 3.65 8.31 -11.20
N GLY A 74 4.89 8.74 -10.92
CA GLY A 74 5.28 10.14 -10.87
C GLY A 74 4.43 10.96 -9.89
N ARG A 75 3.87 12.08 -10.36
CA ARG A 75 3.06 13.00 -9.55
C ARG A 75 1.74 12.37 -9.09
N ASP A 76 1.22 11.40 -9.83
CA ASP A 76 -0.06 10.75 -9.52
C ASP A 76 0.06 9.72 -8.38
N ALA A 77 1.28 9.33 -8.00
CA ALA A 77 1.52 8.32 -6.97
C ALA A 77 0.80 8.65 -5.64
N ILE A 78 0.82 9.92 -5.24
CA ILE A 78 0.20 10.38 -3.98
C ILE A 78 -1.32 10.26 -4.07
N ASN A 79 -1.93 10.72 -5.15
CA ASN A 79 -3.38 10.69 -5.34
C ASN A 79 -3.89 9.25 -5.41
N GLN A 80 -3.22 8.40 -6.19
CA GLN A 80 -3.56 6.97 -6.28
C GLN A 80 -3.43 6.27 -4.93
N PHE A 81 -2.42 6.61 -4.14
CA PHE A 81 -2.26 6.04 -2.80
C PHE A 81 -3.34 6.52 -1.84
N GLN A 82 -3.73 7.80 -1.92
CA GLN A 82 -4.80 8.37 -1.09
C GLN A 82 -6.14 7.65 -1.36
N GLU A 83 -6.53 7.50 -2.63
CA GLU A 83 -7.74 6.79 -3.01
C GLU A 83 -7.71 5.31 -2.60
N TYR A 84 -6.53 4.69 -2.63
CA TYR A 84 -6.36 3.32 -2.15
C TYR A 84 -6.64 3.21 -0.64
N VAL A 85 -6.06 4.09 0.18
CA VAL A 85 -6.18 3.99 1.65
C VAL A 85 -7.57 4.30 2.17
N GLU A 86 -8.39 5.04 1.42
CA GLU A 86 -9.80 5.30 1.75
C GLU A 86 -10.63 4.00 1.83
N HIS A 87 -10.26 2.98 1.06
CA HIS A 87 -10.99 1.72 0.99
C HIS A 87 -10.23 0.52 1.58
N ALA A 88 -8.92 0.68 1.83
CA ALA A 88 -8.06 -0.40 2.28
C ALA A 88 -7.93 -0.46 3.81
N LYS A 89 -8.26 -1.62 4.39
CA LYS A 89 -7.96 -1.91 5.79
C LYS A 89 -6.45 -2.01 6.00
N TRP A 90 -5.97 -1.47 7.12
CA TRP A 90 -4.57 -1.59 7.49
C TRP A 90 -4.23 -3.06 7.83
N PRO A 91 -3.19 -3.67 7.23
CA PRO A 91 -2.81 -5.05 7.57
C PRO A 91 -2.26 -5.17 9.00
N GLU A 92 -2.73 -6.15 9.78
CA GLU A 92 -2.37 -6.31 11.20
C GLU A 92 -1.15 -7.22 11.46
N THR A 93 -0.46 -7.68 10.42
CA THR A 93 0.59 -8.72 10.55
C THR A 93 2.02 -8.15 10.58
N HIS A 94 3.00 -8.99 10.95
CA HIS A 94 4.42 -8.62 10.89
C HIS A 94 4.89 -8.20 9.48
N HIS A 95 4.28 -8.77 8.43
CA HIS A 95 4.54 -8.41 7.03
C HIS A 95 3.62 -7.30 6.50
N LYS A 96 3.05 -6.48 7.39
CA LYS A 96 2.04 -5.48 7.02
C LYS A 96 2.45 -4.58 5.87
N HIS A 97 3.69 -4.11 5.83
CA HIS A 97 4.15 -3.20 4.78
C HIS A 97 4.24 -3.87 3.40
N GLU A 98 4.67 -5.14 3.35
CA GLU A 98 4.72 -5.90 2.10
C GLU A 98 3.31 -6.24 1.60
N LEU A 99 2.40 -6.61 2.51
CA LEU A 99 1.00 -6.84 2.18
C LEU A 99 0.29 -5.57 1.72
N ASP A 100 0.59 -4.43 2.34
CA ASP A 100 0.05 -3.13 1.98
C ASP A 100 0.50 -2.71 0.57
N ALA A 101 1.80 -2.83 0.28
CA ALA A 101 2.33 -2.60 -1.06
C ALA A 101 1.71 -3.56 -2.09
N GLN A 102 1.47 -4.83 -1.72
CA GLN A 102 0.83 -5.81 -2.58
C GLN A 102 -0.62 -5.43 -2.88
N GLN A 103 -1.38 -5.01 -1.87
CA GLN A 103 -2.75 -4.57 -2.03
C GLN A 103 -2.83 -3.29 -2.87
N PHE A 104 -1.92 -2.34 -2.66
CA PHE A 104 -1.84 -1.14 -3.49
C PHE A 104 -1.53 -1.50 -4.95
N CYS A 105 -0.58 -2.39 -5.22
CA CYS A 105 -0.33 -2.90 -6.58
C CYS A 105 -1.55 -3.60 -7.20
N LYS A 106 -2.35 -4.33 -6.41
CA LYS A 106 -3.62 -4.91 -6.87
C LYS A 106 -4.64 -3.83 -7.23
N PHE A 107 -4.77 -2.80 -6.41
CA PHE A 107 -5.62 -1.64 -6.67
C PHE A 107 -5.25 -0.95 -7.99
N LEU A 108 -3.96 -0.63 -8.18
CA LEU A 108 -3.46 0.00 -9.41
C LEU A 108 -3.74 -0.87 -10.65
N LYS A 109 -3.50 -2.18 -10.54
CA LYS A 109 -3.76 -3.15 -11.62
C LYS A 109 -5.26 -3.20 -11.98
N GLN A 110 -6.14 -3.27 -10.99
CA GLN A 110 -7.59 -3.35 -11.20
C GLN A 110 -8.12 -2.10 -11.90
N ARG A 111 -7.60 -0.93 -11.53
CA ARG A 111 -7.94 0.36 -12.14
C ARG A 111 -7.19 0.67 -13.43
N ARG A 112 -6.29 -0.21 -13.88
CA ARG A 112 -5.44 -0.03 -15.07
C ARG A 112 -4.66 1.29 -15.05
N VAL A 113 -4.18 1.70 -13.87
CA VAL A 113 -3.47 2.96 -13.68
C VAL A 113 -2.18 2.95 -14.51
N GLN A 114 -1.95 4.00 -15.30
CA GLN A 114 -0.71 4.16 -16.03
C GLN A 114 0.46 4.28 -15.07
N GLY A 115 1.58 3.63 -15.41
CA GLY A 115 2.76 3.59 -14.54
C GLY A 115 2.82 2.41 -13.57
N TYR A 116 1.72 1.65 -13.40
CA TYR A 116 1.76 0.35 -12.72
C TYR A 116 2.71 -0.63 -13.43
N LEU A 117 3.64 -1.23 -12.67
CA LEU A 117 4.60 -2.21 -13.19
C LEU A 117 4.28 -3.62 -12.66
N LYS A 118 3.77 -4.47 -13.55
CA LYS A 118 3.55 -5.90 -13.33
C LYS A 118 4.84 -6.61 -12.95
N SER A 119 5.97 -6.23 -13.56
CA SER A 119 7.28 -6.82 -13.26
C SER A 119 7.69 -6.70 -11.79
N GLU A 120 7.48 -5.56 -11.17
CA GLU A 120 7.78 -5.33 -9.75
C GLU A 120 6.72 -5.97 -8.85
N HIS A 121 5.44 -5.92 -9.23
CA HIS A 121 4.38 -6.60 -8.48
C HIS A 121 4.56 -8.13 -8.48
N ASN A 122 5.01 -8.74 -9.58
CA ASN A 122 5.33 -10.17 -9.62
C ASN A 122 6.44 -10.51 -8.61
N TRP A 123 7.47 -9.67 -8.52
CA TRP A 123 8.56 -9.85 -7.57
C TRP A 123 8.09 -9.75 -6.12
N LEU A 124 7.26 -8.74 -5.81
CA LEU A 124 6.66 -8.59 -4.49
C LEU A 124 5.80 -9.81 -4.12
N ASN A 125 4.98 -10.30 -5.05
CA ASN A 125 4.19 -11.52 -4.84
C ASN A 125 5.08 -12.73 -4.55
N PHE A 126 6.19 -12.89 -5.26
CA PHE A 126 7.11 -14.01 -5.01
C PHE A 126 7.77 -13.94 -3.63
N ARG A 127 8.15 -12.74 -3.17
CA ARG A 127 8.75 -12.56 -1.83
C ARG A 127 7.79 -12.97 -0.71
N ILE A 128 6.52 -12.56 -0.83
CA ILE A 128 5.49 -12.80 0.19
C ILE A 128 5.05 -14.27 0.23
N HIS A 129 4.99 -14.95 -0.92
CA HIS A 129 4.52 -16.34 -0.97
C HIS A 129 5.65 -17.33 -0.74
N ASN A 130 5.37 -18.41 -0.01
CA ASN A 130 6.31 -19.49 0.22
C ASN A 130 6.35 -20.46 -0.98
N CYS A 131 6.72 -19.94 -2.15
CA CYS A 131 6.99 -20.73 -3.34
C CYS A 131 8.49 -20.74 -3.65
N TRP A 132 8.99 -21.86 -4.17
CA TRP A 132 10.42 -22.06 -4.42
C TRP A 132 10.87 -21.47 -5.77
N PHE A 133 9.96 -21.38 -6.75
CA PHE A 133 10.27 -20.92 -8.12
C PHE A 133 9.06 -20.37 -8.87
N ARG A 134 9.28 -19.36 -9.72
CA ARG A 134 8.28 -18.82 -10.67
C ARG A 134 8.93 -18.22 -11.91
N ILE A 135 8.23 -18.30 -13.05
CA ILE A 135 8.62 -17.64 -14.30
C ILE A 135 7.46 -16.76 -14.77
N HIS A 136 7.77 -15.56 -15.26
CA HIS A 136 6.79 -14.63 -15.80
C HIS A 136 7.28 -13.96 -17.08
N TRP A 137 6.42 -13.91 -18.10
CA TRP A 137 6.59 -12.96 -19.20
C TRP A 137 6.08 -11.57 -18.80
N VAL A 138 6.89 -10.55 -19.09
CA VAL A 138 6.60 -9.14 -18.78
C VAL A 138 7.04 -8.22 -19.90
N THR A 139 6.38 -7.06 -20.01
CA THR A 139 6.64 -6.04 -21.04
C THR A 139 7.13 -4.71 -20.45
N ASP A 140 7.28 -4.67 -19.13
CA ASP A 140 7.52 -3.50 -18.30
C ASP A 140 8.69 -3.71 -17.34
N LEU A 141 9.67 -4.51 -17.76
CA LEU A 141 10.89 -4.73 -16.98
C LEU A 141 11.74 -3.46 -17.03
N VAL A 142 12.02 -2.83 -15.88
CA VAL A 142 12.83 -1.62 -15.81
C VAL A 142 14.29 -1.95 -15.47
N ILE A 143 15.21 -1.64 -16.38
CA ILE A 143 16.67 -1.73 -16.21
C ILE A 143 17.28 -0.38 -16.60
N ASN A 144 18.13 0.21 -15.74
CA ASN A 144 18.77 1.50 -16.01
C ASN A 144 17.79 2.58 -16.50
N ASN A 145 16.62 2.66 -15.86
CA ASN A 145 15.53 3.58 -16.19
C ASN A 145 14.91 3.39 -17.59
N GLN A 146 15.14 2.25 -18.25
CA GLN A 146 14.54 1.90 -19.55
C GLN A 146 13.64 0.66 -19.42
N ARG A 147 12.57 0.61 -20.21
CA ARG A 147 11.60 -0.50 -20.23
C ARG A 147 11.95 -1.55 -21.28
N PHE A 148 11.84 -2.80 -20.89
CA PHE A 148 12.13 -3.97 -21.72
C PHE A 148 11.02 -5.01 -21.66
N ARG A 149 10.90 -5.77 -22.74
CA ARG A 149 10.14 -7.02 -22.77
C ARG A 149 11.07 -8.20 -22.49
N GLY A 150 10.61 -9.15 -21.69
CA GLY A 150 11.42 -10.29 -21.33
C GLY A 150 10.77 -11.25 -20.35
N ILE A 151 11.62 -12.17 -19.87
CA ILE A 151 11.25 -13.22 -18.93
C ILE A 151 11.87 -12.90 -17.58
N GLN A 152 11.04 -12.81 -16.54
CA GLN A 152 11.48 -12.81 -15.15
C GLN A 152 11.50 -14.25 -14.62
N VAL A 153 12.62 -14.63 -14.01
CA VAL A 153 12.78 -15.91 -13.34
C VAL A 153 13.06 -15.63 -11.86
N PHE A 154 12.23 -16.17 -10.98
CA PHE A 154 12.38 -16.06 -9.55
C PHE A 154 12.66 -17.43 -8.95
N GLY A 155 13.57 -17.46 -7.98
CA GLY A 155 13.90 -18.67 -7.23
C GLY A 155 14.26 -18.32 -5.80
N ARG A 156 14.59 -19.33 -5.00
CA ARG A 156 15.23 -19.14 -3.69
C ARG A 156 16.60 -19.82 -3.71
N ASN A 157 17.61 -19.19 -3.12
CA ASN A 157 18.94 -19.80 -3.00
C ASN A 157 18.94 -20.90 -1.93
N SER A 158 20.10 -21.54 -1.69
CA SER A 158 20.25 -22.59 -0.68
C SER A 158 19.91 -22.13 0.75
N SER A 159 19.96 -20.83 1.02
CA SER A 159 19.56 -20.22 2.30
C SER A 159 18.08 -19.79 2.33
N GLY A 160 17.29 -20.12 1.31
CA GLY A 160 15.87 -19.77 1.22
C GLY A 160 15.58 -18.30 0.83
N VAL A 161 16.63 -17.52 0.54
CA VAL A 161 16.50 -16.09 0.20
C VAL A 161 15.98 -15.94 -1.24
N PRO A 162 14.93 -15.14 -1.47
CA PRO A 162 14.45 -14.85 -2.82
C PRO A 162 15.54 -14.26 -3.71
N VAL A 163 15.67 -14.80 -4.92
CA VAL A 163 16.55 -14.31 -5.99
C VAL A 163 15.75 -14.04 -7.26
N ARG A 164 16.15 -13.01 -8.00
CA ARG A 164 15.54 -12.60 -9.26
C ARG A 164 16.59 -12.58 -10.36
N ARG A 165 16.27 -13.21 -11.49
CA ARG A 165 16.98 -13.06 -12.76
C ARG A 165 16.01 -12.59 -13.84
N ALA A 166 16.54 -11.92 -14.86
CA ALA A 166 15.75 -11.50 -16.00
C ALA A 166 16.53 -11.76 -17.29
N ILE A 167 15.83 -12.26 -18.31
CA ILE A 167 16.32 -12.35 -19.68
C ILE A 167 15.53 -11.34 -20.49
N PHE A 168 16.20 -10.32 -21.01
CA PHE A 168 15.59 -9.27 -21.83
C PHE A 168 15.78 -9.61 -23.31
N LEU A 169 14.75 -9.33 -24.11
CA LEU A 169 14.74 -9.69 -25.54
C LEU A 169 14.74 -8.45 -26.43
N ARG A 170 14.01 -7.40 -26.04
CA ARG A 170 13.90 -6.17 -26.84
C ARG A 170 13.56 -4.99 -25.95
N ARG A 171 14.13 -3.82 -26.25
CA ARG A 171 13.70 -2.53 -25.70
C ARG A 171 12.27 -2.26 -26.14
N THR A 172 11.44 -1.77 -25.23
CA THR A 172 10.12 -1.27 -25.58
C THR A 172 10.32 0.18 -26.02
N ASP A 173 10.06 0.50 -27.28
CA ASP A 173 10.02 1.89 -27.74
C ASP A 173 8.84 2.58 -27.06
N GLU A 174 9.08 3.75 -26.45
CA GLU A 174 8.02 4.58 -25.89
C GLU A 174 7.31 5.27 -27.06
N ASP A 175 6.17 4.72 -27.49
CA ASP A 175 5.25 5.43 -28.38
C ASP A 175 4.85 6.76 -27.69
N HIS A 176 5.16 7.88 -28.35
CA HIS A 176 4.82 9.25 -27.95
C HIS A 176 3.31 9.49 -27.90
#